data_AF-A0A2R3IWZ4-F1
#
_entry.id   AF-A0A2R3IWZ4-F1
#
_cell.length_a   1.000
_cell.length_b   1.000
_cell.length_c   1.000
_cell.angle_alpha   90.00
_cell.angle_beta   90.00
_cell.angle_gamma   90.00
#
_symmetry.space_group_name_H-M   'P 1'
#
loop_
_entity.id
_entity.type
_entity.pdbx_description
1 polymer ?
#
loop_
_entity_poly.entity_id
_entity_poly.type
_entity_poly.pdbx_seq_one_letter_code
_entity_poly.pdbx_strand_id
1 'polypeptide(L)'
;MRRFVGSVPNRIGIGAARGAAPLSALLGLLLLGGAWTLRDHPGREALALCLLASAALLLGLAHLQRNARNAPFLVLGDGCLRARGLSAPLDLLEVADLRLEDGVWFSTITLELHGKAPPAPSTRPLDPFAARAVSECRGGPQVRLLSPGWRLNGRNLSLLEAAEVIDLYLDIARAQARLRQLGGTPPSTPSFSPTPRISP
;
A
#
# COMPACT_ATOMS: atom_id res chain seq x y z
N MET A 1 17.29 18.15 0.90
CA MET A 1 16.32 19.14 0.37
C MET A 1 14.92 18.52 0.43
N ARG A 2 14.09 18.87 1.42
CA ARG A 2 12.69 18.40 1.52
C ARG A 2 11.79 19.46 0.87
N ARG A 3 11.39 19.26 -0.39
CA ARG A 3 10.55 20.19 -1.15
C ARG A 3 9.17 19.57 -1.39
N PHE A 4 8.31 19.55 -0.37
CA PHE A 4 6.86 19.40 -0.52
C PHE A 4 6.17 19.95 0.73
N VAL A 5 5.98 21.28 0.78
CA VAL A 5 4.99 21.91 1.67
C VAL A 5 3.98 22.62 0.78
N GLY A 6 3.23 21.83 0.03
CA GLY A 6 1.87 22.15 -0.37
C GLY A 6 0.99 21.18 0.40
N SER A 7 0.06 21.70 1.20
CA SER A 7 -0.95 20.98 2.01
C SER A 7 -0.86 19.45 1.93
N VAL A 8 -0.22 18.81 2.91
CA VAL A 8 -0.21 17.34 2.96
C VAL A 8 -1.65 16.88 3.21
N PRO A 9 -2.25 16.09 2.31
CA PRO A 9 -3.64 15.66 2.47
C PRO A 9 -3.83 14.90 3.78
N ASN A 10 -4.96 15.10 4.47
CA ASN A 10 -5.20 14.44 5.77
C ASN A 10 -5.24 12.91 5.65
N ARG A 11 -5.53 12.40 4.45
CA ARG A 11 -5.60 10.97 4.15
C ARG A 11 -5.16 10.68 2.73
N ILE A 12 -4.35 9.64 2.55
CA ILE A 12 -3.96 9.11 1.22
C ILE A 12 -4.11 7.60 1.15
N GLY A 13 -4.36 7.11 -0.06
CA GLY A 13 -4.40 5.69 -0.38
C GLY A 13 -3.29 5.32 -1.34
N ILE A 14 -2.47 4.35 -0.96
CA ILE A 14 -1.45 3.74 -1.80
C ILE A 14 -1.97 2.40 -2.32
N GLY A 15 -1.92 2.23 -3.64
CA GLY A 15 -2.36 1.04 -4.37
C GLY A 15 -1.19 0.24 -4.93
N ALA A 16 -1.51 -0.92 -5.52
CA ALA A 16 -0.55 -1.78 -6.19
C ALA A 16 -0.40 -1.39 -7.67
N ALA A 17 0.83 -1.20 -8.15
CA ALA A 17 1.09 -0.80 -9.53
C ALA A 17 1.22 -1.98 -10.51
N ARG A 18 1.77 -3.13 -10.08
CA ARG A 18 2.16 -4.23 -10.99
C ARG A 18 1.69 -5.61 -10.56
N GLY A 19 0.41 -5.80 -10.26
CA GLY A 19 -0.13 -7.14 -9.93
C GLY A 19 -0.05 -8.22 -11.03
N ALA A 20 0.73 -8.02 -12.11
CA ALA A 20 0.67 -8.79 -13.35
C ALA A 20 2.01 -9.14 -14.01
N ALA A 21 3.16 -8.61 -13.55
CA ALA A 21 4.47 -8.89 -14.16
C ALA A 21 4.82 -10.40 -14.30
N PRO A 22 4.61 -11.26 -13.27
CA PRO A 22 4.81 -12.72 -13.40
C PRO A 22 3.97 -13.35 -14.50
N LEU A 23 2.71 -12.94 -14.57
CA LEU A 23 1.74 -13.55 -15.46
C LEU A 23 1.96 -13.11 -16.92
N SER A 24 2.49 -11.91 -17.16
CA SER A 24 2.97 -11.52 -18.50
C SER A 24 4.20 -12.31 -18.95
N ALA A 25 5.10 -12.67 -18.02
CA ALA A 25 6.25 -13.53 -18.36
C ALA A 25 5.81 -14.97 -18.66
N LEU A 26 4.86 -15.50 -17.89
CA LEU A 26 4.22 -16.80 -18.16
C LEU A 26 3.48 -16.80 -19.51
N LEU A 27 2.80 -15.71 -19.87
CA LEU A 27 2.19 -15.55 -21.19
C LEU A 27 3.26 -15.57 -22.28
N GLY A 28 4.37 -14.86 -22.09
CA GLY A 28 5.50 -14.87 -23.03
C GLY A 28 6.06 -16.28 -23.24
N LEU A 29 6.29 -17.03 -22.16
CA LEU A 29 6.74 -18.43 -22.21
C LEU A 29 5.72 -19.35 -22.89
N LEU A 30 4.42 -19.17 -22.59
CA LEU A 30 3.35 -19.95 -23.21
C LEU A 30 3.28 -19.69 -24.72
N LEU A 31 3.39 -18.43 -25.15
CA LEU A 31 3.40 -18.05 -26.57
C LEU A 31 4.65 -18.56 -27.29
N LEU A 32 5.83 -18.49 -26.63
CA LEU A 32 7.08 -19.00 -27.19
C LEU A 32 7.05 -20.53 -27.34
N GLY A 33 6.56 -21.23 -26.31
CA GLY A 33 6.38 -22.68 -26.30
C GLY A 33 5.33 -23.15 -27.31
N GLY A 34 4.22 -22.43 -27.43
CA GLY A 34 3.20 -22.66 -28.45
C GLY A 34 3.75 -22.49 -29.87
N ALA A 35 4.53 -21.44 -30.13
CA ALA A 35 5.15 -21.23 -31.43
C ALA A 35 6.13 -22.36 -31.82
N TRP A 36 6.86 -22.90 -30.84
CA TRP A 36 7.73 -24.06 -31.05
C TRP A 36 6.94 -25.34 -31.34
N THR A 37 5.88 -25.64 -30.58
CA THR A 37 5.10 -26.87 -30.80
C THR A 37 4.30 -26.84 -32.10
N LEU A 38 3.81 -25.66 -32.52
CA LEU A 38 3.20 -25.47 -33.83
C LEU A 38 4.15 -25.74 -35.00
N ARG A 39 5.46 -25.49 -34.82
CA ARG A 39 6.48 -25.70 -35.84
C ARG A 39 6.69 -27.18 -36.13
N ASP A 40 6.65 -28.01 -35.09
CA ASP A 40 6.93 -29.45 -35.19
C ASP A 40 5.65 -30.26 -35.45
N HIS A 41 4.47 -29.80 -35.01
CA HIS A 41 3.18 -30.46 -35.23
C HIS A 41 2.06 -29.45 -35.55
N PRO A 42 1.67 -29.26 -36.83
CA PRO A 42 0.65 -28.29 -37.25
C PRO A 42 -0.78 -28.82 -37.03
N GLY A 43 -1.09 -29.26 -35.80
CA GLY A 43 -2.43 -29.69 -35.40
C GLY A 43 -3.32 -28.49 -35.07
N ARG A 44 -4.46 -28.33 -35.76
CA ARG A 44 -5.45 -27.26 -35.48
C ARG A 44 -5.93 -27.25 -34.02
N GLU A 45 -5.94 -28.41 -33.38
CA GLU A 45 -6.34 -28.59 -31.98
C GLU A 45 -5.31 -28.02 -30.99
N ALA A 46 -4.01 -28.22 -31.23
CA ALA A 46 -2.94 -27.65 -30.40
C ALA A 46 -2.93 -26.12 -30.45
N LEU A 47 -3.21 -25.57 -31.64
CA LEU A 47 -3.41 -24.14 -31.87
C LEU A 47 -4.58 -23.58 -31.04
N ALA A 48 -5.72 -24.26 -31.09
CA ALA A 48 -6.92 -23.86 -30.34
C ALA A 48 -6.68 -23.88 -28.82
N LEU A 49 -6.00 -24.90 -28.30
CA LEU A 49 -5.67 -25.00 -26.87
C LEU A 49 -4.70 -23.91 -26.42
N CYS A 50 -3.66 -23.60 -27.21
CA CYS A 50 -2.73 -22.51 -26.90
C CYS A 50 -3.41 -21.14 -26.88
N LEU A 51 -4.29 -20.87 -27.86
CA LEU A 51 -5.06 -19.63 -27.91
C LEU A 51 -6.02 -19.52 -26.72
N LEU A 52 -6.69 -20.60 -26.35
CA LEU A 52 -7.62 -20.63 -25.23
C LEU A 52 -6.89 -20.43 -23.88
N ALA A 53 -5.75 -21.09 -23.69
CA ALA A 53 -4.91 -20.89 -22.51
C ALA A 53 -4.39 -19.44 -22.41
N SER A 54 -3.95 -18.86 -23.53
CA SER A 54 -3.50 -17.47 -23.60
C SER A 54 -4.63 -16.48 -23.28
N ALA A 55 -5.83 -16.72 -23.83
CA ALA A 55 -7.01 -15.89 -23.57
C ALA A 55 -7.45 -15.96 -22.10
N ALA A 56 -7.46 -17.15 -21.50
CA ALA A 56 -7.76 -17.33 -20.07
C ALA A 56 -6.74 -16.60 -19.19
N LEU A 57 -5.45 -16.68 -19.53
CA LEU A 57 -4.39 -15.98 -18.81
C LEU A 57 -4.53 -14.46 -18.91
N LEU A 58 -4.81 -13.93 -20.11
CA LEU A 58 -5.06 -12.50 -20.34
C LEU A 58 -6.28 -11.99 -19.57
N LEU A 59 -7.37 -12.78 -19.54
CA LEU A 59 -8.57 -12.43 -18.80
C LEU A 59 -8.32 -12.40 -17.30
N GLY A 60 -7.59 -13.40 -16.77
CA GLY A 60 -7.13 -13.41 -15.38
C GLY A 60 -6.23 -12.22 -15.05
N LEU A 61 -5.32 -11.87 -15.96
CA LEU A 61 -4.45 -10.70 -15.84
C LEU A 61 -5.27 -9.41 -15.74
N ALA A 62 -6.24 -9.24 -16.64
CA ALA A 62 -7.09 -8.06 -16.70
C ALA A 62 -7.95 -7.93 -15.44
N HIS A 63 -8.47 -9.05 -14.93
CA HIS A 63 -9.22 -9.08 -13.68
C HIS A 63 -8.36 -8.67 -12.48
N LEU A 64 -7.15 -9.24 -12.35
CA LEU A 64 -6.20 -8.88 -11.29
C LEU A 64 -5.76 -7.42 -11.38
N GLN A 65 -5.49 -6.92 -12.59
CA GLN A 65 -5.15 -5.51 -12.79
C GLN A 65 -6.30 -4.57 -12.43
N ARG A 66 -7.55 -4.90 -12.78
CA ARG A 66 -8.72 -4.09 -12.40
C ARG A 66 -8.90 -4.08 -10.88
N ASN A 67 -8.79 -5.23 -10.22
CA ASN A 67 -8.87 -5.30 -8.76
C ASN A 67 -7.73 -4.53 -8.08
N ALA A 68 -6.50 -4.59 -8.61
CA ALA A 68 -5.36 -3.83 -8.10
C ALA A 68 -5.53 -2.30 -8.27
N ARG A 69 -6.27 -1.86 -9.29
CA ARG A 69 -6.52 -0.43 -9.56
C ARG A 69 -7.65 0.17 -8.71
N ASN A 70 -8.62 -0.63 -8.29
CA ASN A 70 -9.88 -0.13 -7.73
C ASN A 70 -9.86 0.15 -6.22
N ALA A 71 -8.88 -0.36 -5.47
CA ALA A 71 -8.81 -0.10 -4.03
C ALA A 71 -7.36 0.08 -3.55
N PRO A 72 -7.06 1.16 -2.78
CA PRO A 72 -5.78 1.26 -2.10
C PRO A 72 -5.64 0.10 -1.11
N PHE A 73 -4.50 -0.58 -1.11
CA PHE A 73 -4.23 -1.62 -0.13
C PHE A 73 -3.70 -1.03 1.17
N LEU A 74 -3.09 0.16 1.09
CA LEU A 74 -2.51 0.91 2.19
C LEU A 74 -3.19 2.28 2.26
N VAL A 75 -3.59 2.70 3.44
CA VAL A 75 -4.17 4.01 3.70
C VAL A 75 -3.45 4.62 4.88
N LEU A 76 -2.94 5.83 4.68
CA LEU A 76 -2.28 6.64 5.69
C LEU A 76 -3.18 7.82 6.00
N GLY A 77 -3.45 8.07 7.29
CA GLY A 77 -4.26 9.20 7.73
C GLY A 77 -4.62 9.10 9.20
N ASP A 78 -4.96 10.26 9.79
CA ASP A 78 -5.41 10.35 11.19
C ASP A 78 -4.41 9.77 12.21
N GLY A 79 -3.11 9.82 11.91
CA GLY A 79 -2.06 9.23 12.75
C GLY A 79 -1.96 7.70 12.67
N CYS A 80 -2.73 7.06 11.80
CA CYS A 80 -2.77 5.61 11.67
C CYS A 80 -2.45 5.14 10.25
N LEU A 81 -1.89 3.94 10.17
CA LEU A 81 -1.66 3.17 8.96
C LEU A 81 -2.63 2.00 8.92
N ARG A 82 -3.51 2.00 7.93
CA ARG A 82 -4.42 0.89 7.65
C ARG A 82 -3.92 0.15 6.42
N ALA A 83 -3.60 -1.12 6.58
CA ALA A 83 -3.17 -1.93 5.46
C ALA A 83 -4.00 -3.21 5.35
N ARG A 84 -4.30 -3.60 4.13
CA ARG A 84 -4.91 -4.89 3.80
C ARG A 84 -3.97 -5.99 4.29
N GLY A 85 -4.47 -6.92 5.10
CA GLY A 85 -3.66 -7.95 5.75
C GLY A 85 -3.41 -7.70 7.24
N LEU A 86 -3.69 -6.50 7.75
CA LEU A 86 -3.79 -6.24 9.20
C LEU A 86 -5.24 -6.35 9.67
N SER A 87 -5.44 -6.86 10.87
CA SER A 87 -6.75 -6.89 11.54
C SER A 87 -7.15 -5.54 12.14
N ALA A 88 -6.17 -4.71 12.50
CA ALA A 88 -6.35 -3.40 13.12
C ALA A 88 -5.41 -2.34 12.48
N PRO A 89 -5.75 -1.03 12.56
CA PRO A 89 -4.84 0.04 12.20
C PRO A 89 -3.56 0.00 13.06
N LEU A 90 -2.42 0.25 12.45
CA LEU A 90 -1.13 0.47 13.12
C LEU A 90 -0.98 1.97 13.45
N ASP A 91 -0.63 2.33 14.68
CA ASP A 91 -0.33 3.71 15.03
C ASP A 91 1.03 4.12 14.45
N LEU A 92 1.07 5.25 13.74
CA LEU A 92 2.29 5.78 13.11
C LEU A 92 3.36 6.15 14.16
N LEU A 93 2.97 6.45 15.40
CA LEU A 93 3.92 6.73 16.48
C LEU A 93 4.65 5.48 16.98
N GLU A 94 4.13 4.29 16.70
CA GLU A 94 4.76 3.02 17.09
C GLU A 94 5.90 2.63 16.16
N VAL A 95 5.98 3.24 14.98
CA VAL A 95 7.02 2.97 13.99
C VAL A 95 8.31 3.71 14.36
N ALA A 96 9.34 2.92 14.63
CA ALA A 96 10.69 3.37 14.95
C ALA A 96 11.46 3.74 13.68
N ASP A 97 11.51 2.80 12.72
CA ASP A 97 12.34 2.92 11.52
C ASP A 97 11.70 2.24 10.29
N LEU A 98 12.24 2.57 9.12
CA LEU A 98 11.85 2.04 7.81
C LEU A 98 13.02 1.27 7.19
N ARG A 99 12.78 0.03 6.77
CA ARG A 99 13.72 -0.75 5.96
C ARG A 99 13.14 -1.08 4.61
N LEU A 100 13.96 -0.93 3.57
CA LEU A 100 13.56 -1.10 2.18
C LEU A 100 14.23 -2.33 1.59
N GLU A 101 13.43 -3.19 0.96
CA GLU A 101 13.93 -4.35 0.22
C GLU A 101 13.27 -4.36 -1.15
N ASP A 102 14.06 -4.30 -2.23
CA ASP A 102 13.54 -4.44 -3.58
C ASP A 102 13.67 -5.89 -4.05
N GLY A 103 12.57 -6.63 -3.98
CA GLY A 103 12.52 -8.02 -4.38
C GLY A 103 12.05 -8.18 -5.82
N VAL A 104 12.41 -9.32 -6.42
CA VAL A 104 12.09 -9.67 -7.82
C VAL A 104 10.58 -9.60 -8.10
N TRP A 105 9.76 -10.05 -7.16
CA TRP A 105 8.30 -10.10 -7.29
C TRP A 105 7.59 -9.01 -6.50
N PHE A 106 8.15 -8.63 -5.35
CA PHE A 106 7.60 -7.63 -4.45
C PHE A 106 8.71 -6.74 -3.94
N SER A 107 8.49 -5.45 -4.07
CA SER A 107 9.18 -4.47 -3.25
C SER A 107 8.52 -4.45 -1.85
N THR A 108 9.34 -4.36 -0.81
CA THR A 108 8.92 -4.44 0.59
C THR A 108 9.37 -3.19 1.33
N ILE A 109 8.45 -2.59 2.08
CA ILE A 109 8.75 -1.57 3.09
C ILE A 109 8.45 -2.17 4.45
N THR A 110 9.49 -2.42 5.24
CA THR A 110 9.39 -2.97 6.59
C THR A 110 9.34 -1.83 7.60
N LEU A 111 8.29 -1.83 8.41
CA LEU A 111 8.07 -0.91 9.52
C LEU A 111 8.58 -1.60 10.79
N GLU A 112 9.69 -1.14 11.36
CA GLU A 112 10.18 -1.63 12.65
C GLU A 112 9.43 -0.91 13.77
N LEU A 113 8.93 -1.64 14.76
CA LEU A 113 8.13 -1.07 15.85
C LEU A 113 8.98 -0.87 17.11
N HIS A 114 8.64 0.14 17.92
CA HIS A 114 9.29 0.49 19.20
C HIS A 114 9.17 -0.57 20.34
N GLY A 115 8.91 -1.83 20.01
CA GLY A 115 8.78 -2.93 20.98
C GLY A 115 7.34 -3.33 21.30
N LYS A 116 6.33 -2.63 20.75
CA LYS A 116 4.94 -3.09 20.81
C LYS A 116 4.69 -4.24 19.85
N ALA A 117 3.85 -5.18 20.25
CA ALA A 117 3.45 -6.29 19.40
C ALA A 117 2.76 -5.75 18.12
N PRO A 118 3.11 -6.27 16.93
CA PRO A 118 2.47 -5.84 15.70
C PRO A 118 0.99 -6.23 15.69
N PRO A 119 0.12 -5.51 14.95
CA PRO A 119 -1.29 -5.85 14.83
C PRO A 119 -1.46 -7.30 14.35
N ALA A 120 -2.46 -8.02 14.84
CA ALA A 120 -2.68 -9.40 14.38
C ALA A 120 -2.96 -9.44 12.86
N PRO A 121 -2.52 -10.48 12.14
CA PRO A 121 -2.84 -10.65 10.73
C PRO A 121 -4.35 -10.75 10.53
N SER A 122 -4.84 -10.24 9.40
CA SER A 122 -6.24 -10.38 9.00
C SER A 122 -6.54 -11.84 8.66
N THR A 123 -7.72 -12.32 9.06
CA THR A 123 -8.24 -13.64 8.67
C THR A 123 -8.86 -13.65 7.27
N ARG A 124 -8.97 -12.49 6.61
CA ARG A 124 -9.55 -12.40 5.27
C ARG A 124 -8.62 -13.04 4.24
N PRO A 125 -9.15 -13.89 3.35
CA PRO A 125 -8.34 -14.47 2.28
C PRO A 125 -7.82 -13.37 1.36
N LEU A 126 -6.56 -13.49 0.97
CA LEU A 126 -5.86 -12.56 0.09
C LEU A 126 -5.24 -13.36 -1.06
N ASP A 127 -5.36 -12.82 -2.27
CA ASP A 127 -4.68 -13.41 -3.42
C ASP A 127 -3.17 -13.49 -3.14
N PRO A 128 -2.48 -14.57 -3.55
CA PRO A 128 -1.04 -14.76 -3.27
C PRO A 128 -0.16 -13.61 -3.78
N PHE A 129 -0.60 -12.93 -4.84
CA PHE A 129 0.10 -11.83 -5.49
C PHE A 129 -0.48 -10.44 -5.19
N ALA A 130 -1.44 -10.34 -4.28
CA ALA A 130 -1.98 -9.06 -3.86
C ALA A 130 -0.98 -8.30 -2.97
N ALA A 131 -0.93 -6.98 -3.14
CA ALA A 131 -0.28 -6.12 -2.15
C ALA A 131 -0.95 -6.26 -0.78
N ARG A 132 -0.14 -6.39 0.26
CA ARG A 132 -0.60 -6.68 1.63
C ARG A 132 0.43 -6.27 2.66
N ALA A 133 -0.04 -6.07 3.88
CA ALA A 133 0.79 -6.01 5.06
C ALA A 133 0.82 -7.37 5.76
N VAL A 134 1.99 -7.73 6.30
CA VAL A 134 2.21 -8.94 7.09
C VAL A 134 2.90 -8.54 8.38
N SER A 135 2.32 -8.98 9.49
CA SER A 135 2.92 -8.81 10.82
C SER A 135 3.91 -9.92 11.08
N GLU A 136 5.11 -9.56 11.52
CA GLU A 136 6.19 -10.49 11.82
C GLU A 136 6.80 -10.15 13.17
N CYS A 137 7.03 -11.17 14.00
CA CYS A 137 7.69 -11.01 15.30
C CYS A 137 9.11 -11.62 15.30
N ARG A 138 9.50 -12.27 14.19
CA ARG A 138 10.78 -12.97 14.09
C ARG A 138 11.89 -11.94 13.88
N GLY A 139 12.75 -11.78 14.89
CA GLY A 139 13.82 -10.77 14.88
C GLY A 139 13.40 -9.41 15.44
N GLY A 140 12.17 -9.29 15.98
CA GLY A 140 11.61 -8.06 16.51
C GLY A 140 10.19 -7.82 16.01
N PRO A 141 9.40 -6.94 16.66
CA PRO A 141 8.07 -6.60 16.20
C PRO A 141 8.15 -5.70 14.96
N GLN A 142 7.70 -6.21 13.82
CA GLN A 142 7.73 -5.49 12.55
C GLN A 142 6.47 -5.74 11.71
N VAL A 143 6.15 -4.79 10.84
CA VAL A 143 5.09 -4.91 9.84
C VAL A 143 5.69 -4.73 8.46
N ARG A 144 5.61 -5.76 7.62
CA ARG A 144 6.14 -5.75 6.25
C ARG A 144 5.03 -5.41 5.28
N LEU A 145 5.19 -4.31 4.54
CA LEU A 145 4.30 -3.90 3.46
C LEU A 145 4.85 -4.47 2.15
N LEU A 146 4.22 -5.53 1.65
CA LEU A 146 4.58 -6.16 0.39
C LEU A 146 3.73 -5.60 -0.73
N SER A 147 4.37 -5.10 -1.78
CA SER A 147 3.67 -4.63 -2.97
C SER A 147 4.43 -4.98 -4.25
N PRO A 148 3.76 -5.48 -5.30
CA PRO A 148 4.40 -5.68 -6.60
C PRO A 148 4.72 -4.34 -7.30
N GLY A 149 4.27 -3.22 -6.74
CA GLY A 149 4.72 -1.88 -7.09
C GLY A 149 3.83 -0.83 -6.43
N TRP A 150 4.30 0.39 -6.31
CA TRP A 150 3.62 1.43 -5.52
C TRP A 150 2.88 2.39 -6.43
N ARG A 151 1.63 2.74 -6.09
CA ARG A 151 0.84 3.69 -6.86
C ARG A 151 0.11 4.66 -5.94
N LEU A 152 0.17 5.96 -6.25
CA LEU A 152 -0.55 7.00 -5.54
C LEU A 152 -1.22 7.92 -6.57
N ASN A 153 -2.52 8.19 -6.41
CA ASN A 153 -3.30 9.10 -7.27
C ASN A 153 -3.11 8.87 -8.78
N GLY A 154 -3.04 7.62 -9.20
CA GLY A 154 -2.85 7.30 -10.62
C GLY A 154 -1.40 7.08 -11.05
N ARG A 155 -0.44 7.66 -10.33
CA ARG A 155 1.00 7.65 -10.66
C ARG A 155 1.72 6.49 -9.98
N ASN A 156 2.57 5.81 -10.73
CA ASN A 156 3.49 4.82 -10.18
C ASN A 156 4.61 5.54 -9.41
N LEU A 157 4.90 5.06 -8.22
CA LEU A 157 5.99 5.52 -7.38
C LEU A 157 7.12 4.50 -7.42
N SER A 158 8.35 4.99 -7.38
CA SER A 158 9.50 4.15 -7.01
C SER A 158 9.39 3.69 -5.55
N LEU A 159 10.17 2.67 -5.16
CA LEU A 159 10.23 2.21 -3.76
C LEU A 159 10.65 3.35 -2.82
N LEU A 160 11.62 4.17 -3.23
CA LEU A 160 12.09 5.31 -2.44
C LEU A 160 11.01 6.39 -2.30
N GLU A 161 10.33 6.76 -3.40
CA GLU A 161 9.23 7.73 -3.34
C GLU A 161 8.08 7.23 -2.45
N ALA A 162 7.76 5.94 -2.48
CA ALA A 162 6.75 5.35 -1.61
C ALA A 162 7.18 5.41 -0.13
N ALA A 163 8.46 5.14 0.15
CA ALA A 163 9.03 5.26 1.49
C ALA A 163 9.02 6.71 2.00
N GLU A 164 9.40 7.67 1.17
CA GLU A 164 9.35 9.11 1.50
C GLU A 164 7.94 9.58 1.86
N VAL A 165 6.92 9.08 1.14
CA VAL A 165 5.53 9.37 1.47
C VAL A 165 5.16 8.80 2.85
N ILE A 166 5.57 7.58 3.18
CA ILE A 166 5.31 6.99 4.49
C ILE A 166 6.05 7.77 5.59
N ASP A 167 7.34 8.06 5.38
CA ASP A 167 8.19 8.82 6.31
C ASP A 167 7.60 10.21 6.60
N LEU A 168 7.07 10.89 5.59
CA LEU A 168 6.39 12.16 5.75
C LEU A 168 5.18 12.05 6.71
N TYR A 169 4.37 11.00 6.60
CA TYR A 169 3.23 10.80 7.52
C TYR A 169 3.68 10.41 8.92
N LEU A 170 4.80 9.69 9.08
CA LEU A 170 5.43 9.45 10.38
C LEU A 170 5.85 10.77 11.03
N ASP A 171 6.53 11.64 10.28
CA ASP A 171 6.97 12.95 10.75
C ASP A 171 5.79 13.84 11.15
N ILE A 172 4.69 13.83 10.37
CA ILE A 172 3.46 14.55 10.71
C ILE A 172 2.85 14.02 12.00
N ALA A 173 2.75 12.69 12.16
CA ALA A 173 2.20 12.09 13.37
C ALA A 173 3.04 12.46 14.60
N ARG A 174 4.37 12.37 14.49
CA ARG A 174 5.32 12.78 15.54
C ARG A 174 5.19 14.26 15.89
N ALA A 175 5.06 15.13 14.88
CA ALA A 175 4.87 16.56 15.09
C ALA A 175 3.53 16.88 15.79
N GLN A 176 2.43 16.23 15.36
CA GLN A 176 1.13 16.37 16.00
C GLN A 176 1.14 15.89 17.46
N ALA A 177 1.83 14.78 17.76
CA ALA A 177 1.99 14.30 19.13
C ALA A 177 2.75 15.29 20.01
N ARG A 178 3.84 15.88 19.50
CA ARG A 178 4.60 16.94 20.20
C ARG A 178 3.73 18.18 20.45
N LEU A 179 2.94 18.60 19.47
CA LEU A 179 2.02 19.73 19.64
C LEU A 179 0.95 19.45 20.70
N ARG A 180 0.42 18.22 20.78
CA ARG A 180 -0.53 17.83 21.84
C ARG A 180 0.11 17.87 23.23
N GLN A 181 1.39 17.48 23.33
CA GLN A 181 2.14 17.56 24.59
C GLN A 181 2.39 19.01 25.03
N LEU A 182 2.60 19.93 24.07
CA LEU A 182 2.79 21.36 24.33
C LEU A 182 1.46 22.10 24.57
N GLY A 183 0.36 21.65 23.97
CA GLY A 183 -0.98 22.23 24.04
C GLY A 183 -1.87 21.68 25.16
N GLY A 184 -1.29 21.05 26.19
CA GLY A 184 -1.98 20.48 27.35
C GLY A 184 -2.68 21.48 28.29
N THR A 185 -2.93 22.71 27.85
CA THR A 185 -3.99 23.56 28.39
C THR A 185 -4.89 23.95 27.22
N PRO A 186 -6.16 23.50 27.17
CA PRO A 186 -7.09 24.14 26.26
C PRO A 186 -7.13 25.63 26.64
N PRO A 187 -7.00 26.59 25.71
CA PRO A 187 -7.42 27.93 26.02
C PRO A 187 -8.90 27.83 26.33
N SER A 188 -9.24 28.07 27.60
CA SER A 188 -10.60 28.36 28.03
C SER A 188 -11.22 29.24 26.97
N THR A 189 -12.28 28.75 26.35
CA THR A 189 -13.10 29.50 25.41
C THR A 189 -13.34 30.86 26.07
N PRO A 190 -12.97 32.00 25.47
CA PRO A 190 -13.33 33.28 26.05
C PRO A 190 -14.85 33.29 26.07
N SER A 191 -15.39 33.22 27.30
CA SER A 191 -16.81 33.29 27.56
C SER A 191 -17.28 34.63 27.00
N PHE A 192 -17.92 34.60 25.83
CA PHE A 192 -18.56 35.77 25.26
C PHE A 192 -19.70 36.13 26.22
N SER A 193 -19.43 37.09 27.11
CA SER A 193 -20.45 37.74 27.91
C SER A 193 -21.37 38.50 26.95
N PRO A 194 -22.68 38.21 26.89
CA PRO A 194 -23.60 39.00 26.09
C PRO A 194 -23.78 40.35 26.81
N THR A 195 -23.30 41.42 26.17
CA THR A 195 -23.56 42.79 26.61
C THR A 195 -25.06 43.08 26.54
N PRO A 196 -25.68 43.69 27.55
CA PRO A 196 -27.11 43.99 27.52
C PRO A 196 -27.36 45.12 26.53
N ARG A 197 -28.28 44.89 25.60
CA ARG A 197 -28.74 45.90 24.64
C ARG A 197 -29.66 46.87 25.38
N ILE A 198 -29.20 48.10 25.60
CA ILE A 198 -30.03 49.21 26.07
C ILE A 198 -30.64 49.85 24.82
N SER A 199 -31.98 49.83 24.74
CA SER A 199 -32.76 50.55 23.73
C SER A 199 -32.92 52.02 24.12
N PRO A 200 -33.00 52.91 23.11
CA PRO A 200 -34.02 53.94 23.08
C PRO A 200 -35.09 53.63 22.01
#